data_AF-A0A520R963-F1
#
_entry.id   AF-A0A520R963-F1
#
_cell.length_a   1.000
_cell.length_b   1.000
_cell.length_c   1.000
_cell.angle_alpha   90.00
_cell.angle_beta   90.00
_cell.angle_gamma   90.00
#
_symmetry.space_group_name_H-M   'P 1'
#
loop_
_entity.id
_entity.type
_entity.pdbx_description
1 polymer ?
#
loop_
_entity_poly.entity_id
_entity_poly.type
_entity_poly.pdbx_seq_one_letter_code
_entity_poly.pdbx_strand_id
1 'polypeptide(L)'
;PGDALYVPPGIAHWGIARSTNMTFSIGLRAPPIASLLARRTDNVLERLSSTLLLEDGVTAVLDSRPGEITAAHLANARDALANAIDALDDGRWLGEILTEQGDSVADSTAYFATPSHTGKVRLSADTRLAWREHSDHLDVFIDGDYIAASSHALPYLMALCSGDTLEQQALDTACPTLSEALSECQALVADPED
;
A
#
# COMPACT_ATOMS: atom_id res chain seq x y z
N PRO A 1 29.33 -0.82 21.39
CA PRO A 1 28.02 -0.37 20.86
C PRO A 1 28.15 -0.10 19.36
N GLY A 2 27.19 -0.54 18.55
CA GLY A 2 27.23 -0.37 17.08
C GLY A 2 27.27 -1.67 16.28
N ASP A 3 27.41 -2.82 16.93
CA ASP A 3 27.25 -4.11 16.26
C ASP A 3 25.80 -4.31 15.82
N ALA A 4 25.61 -4.85 14.62
CA ALA A 4 24.30 -5.18 14.06
C ALA A 4 24.20 -6.69 13.83
N LEU A 5 23.06 -7.27 14.21
CA LEU A 5 22.72 -8.66 13.94
C LEU A 5 21.53 -8.71 13.00
N TYR A 6 21.73 -9.21 11.79
CA TYR A 6 20.64 -9.52 10.87
C TYR A 6 20.10 -10.92 11.14
N VAL A 7 18.79 -11.04 11.34
CA VAL A 7 18.09 -12.31 11.53
C VAL A 7 17.03 -12.43 10.44
N PRO A 8 17.16 -13.37 9.49
CA PRO A 8 16.14 -13.57 8.47
C PRO A 8 14.88 -14.25 9.06
N PRO A 9 13.73 -14.16 8.37
CA PRO A 9 12.51 -14.86 8.78
C PRO A 9 12.73 -16.37 8.98
N GLY A 10 12.06 -16.94 9.97
CA GLY A 10 12.13 -18.39 10.28
C GLY A 10 13.30 -18.81 11.17
N ILE A 11 14.15 -17.87 11.62
CA ILE A 11 15.25 -18.16 12.54
C ILE A 11 14.89 -17.77 13.97
N ALA A 12 14.89 -18.76 14.86
CA ALA A 12 14.76 -18.51 16.30
C ALA A 12 16.02 -17.81 16.83
N HIS A 13 15.84 -16.80 17.67
CA HIS A 13 16.93 -16.09 18.32
C HIS A 13 16.60 -15.88 19.81
N TRP A 14 17.63 -15.85 20.66
CA TRP A 14 17.51 -15.67 22.10
C TRP A 14 18.63 -14.76 22.60
N GLY A 15 18.29 -13.55 23.02
CA GLY A 15 19.23 -12.55 23.55
C GLY A 15 19.20 -12.48 25.07
N ILE A 16 20.38 -12.44 25.72
CA ILE A 16 20.51 -12.22 27.17
C ILE A 16 21.42 -11.02 27.42
N ALA A 17 20.93 -10.02 28.15
CA ALA A 17 21.74 -8.91 28.61
C ALA A 17 22.75 -9.38 29.69
N ARG A 18 24.04 -9.09 29.48
CA ARG A 18 25.10 -9.40 30.46
C ARG A 18 25.40 -8.24 31.42
N SER A 19 24.99 -7.03 31.05
CA SER A 19 25.09 -5.78 31.80
C SER A 19 23.95 -4.85 31.35
N THR A 20 23.84 -3.66 31.94
CA THR A 20 22.93 -2.61 31.43
C THR A 20 23.17 -2.37 29.94
N ASN A 21 22.15 -2.60 29.12
CA ASN A 21 22.21 -2.47 27.67
C ASN A 21 20.88 -1.98 27.10
N MET A 22 20.89 -1.63 25.82
CA MET A 22 19.72 -1.27 25.02
C MET A 22 19.88 -1.92 23.65
N THR A 23 18.80 -2.48 23.10
CA THR A 23 18.80 -3.13 21.78
C THR A 23 17.69 -2.53 20.94
N PHE A 24 18.01 -2.03 19.76
CA PHE A 24 17.04 -1.57 18.77
C PHE A 24 16.72 -2.71 17.80
N SER A 25 15.44 -3.05 17.66
CA SER A 25 14.98 -4.08 16.72
C SER A 25 14.29 -3.39 15.54
N ILE A 26 14.89 -3.46 14.36
CA ILE A 26 14.32 -2.91 13.13
C ILE A 26 13.65 -4.05 12.38
N GLY A 27 12.32 -4.12 12.49
CA GLY A 27 11.50 -5.13 11.83
C GLY A 27 11.21 -4.75 10.38
N LEU A 28 11.47 -5.67 9.45
CA LEU A 28 10.97 -5.58 8.07
C LEU A 28 9.64 -6.34 7.97
N ARG A 29 8.74 -5.89 7.10
CA ARG A 29 7.42 -6.50 6.91
C ARG A 29 7.23 -6.89 5.46
N ALA A 30 6.63 -8.05 5.25
CA ALA A 30 6.15 -8.52 3.96
C ALA A 30 4.70 -8.98 4.13
N PRO A 31 3.75 -8.50 3.31
CA PRO A 31 2.37 -8.93 3.40
C PRO A 31 2.24 -10.42 3.03
N PRO A 32 1.37 -11.19 3.72
CA PRO A 32 1.08 -12.57 3.32
C PRO A 32 0.48 -12.63 1.92
N ILE A 33 0.81 -13.67 1.14
CA ILE A 33 0.23 -13.90 -0.19
C ILE A 33 -1.31 -13.95 -0.13
N ALA A 34 -1.87 -14.53 0.94
CA ALA A 34 -3.32 -14.56 1.14
C ALA A 34 -3.94 -13.15 1.23
N SER A 35 -3.27 -12.21 1.90
CA SER A 35 -3.72 -10.83 2.01
C SER A 35 -3.63 -10.10 0.66
N LEU A 36 -2.57 -10.36 -0.11
CA LEU A 36 -2.45 -9.82 -1.48
C LEU A 36 -3.57 -10.34 -2.39
N LEU A 37 -3.86 -11.64 -2.33
CA LEU A 37 -4.94 -12.26 -3.11
C LEU A 37 -6.31 -11.69 -2.71
N ALA A 38 -6.57 -11.55 -1.41
CA ALA A 38 -7.81 -10.98 -0.91
C ALA A 38 -8.00 -9.54 -1.43
N ARG A 39 -7.01 -8.66 -1.19
CA ARG A 39 -7.10 -7.24 -1.61
C ARG A 39 -7.25 -7.09 -3.13
N ARG A 40 -6.51 -7.86 -3.92
CA ARG A 40 -6.65 -7.88 -5.39
C ARG A 40 -8.04 -8.33 -5.82
N THR A 41 -8.61 -9.33 -5.15
CA THR A 41 -9.95 -9.84 -5.46
C THR A 41 -11.03 -8.81 -5.09
N ASP A 42 -10.95 -8.20 -3.91
CA ASP A 42 -11.90 -7.18 -3.46
C ASP A 42 -11.93 -5.99 -4.42
N ASN A 43 -10.75 -5.52 -4.85
CA ASN A 43 -10.60 -4.45 -5.83
C ASN A 43 -11.30 -4.77 -7.17
N VAL A 44 -11.20 -6.01 -7.65
CA VAL A 44 -11.89 -6.48 -8.87
C VAL A 44 -13.41 -6.57 -8.64
N LEU A 45 -13.84 -7.08 -7.48
CA LEU A 45 -15.25 -7.26 -7.16
C LEU A 45 -16.02 -5.93 -7.11
N GLU A 46 -15.38 -4.84 -6.70
CA GLU A 46 -15.99 -3.49 -6.72
C GLU A 46 -16.38 -3.03 -8.12
N ARG A 47 -15.73 -3.55 -9.17
CA ARG A 47 -15.96 -3.16 -10.58
C ARG A 47 -16.67 -4.22 -11.39
N LEU A 48 -16.68 -5.45 -10.91
CA LEU A 48 -17.31 -6.57 -11.60
C LEU A 48 -18.83 -6.43 -11.54
N SER A 49 -19.49 -6.58 -12.69
CA SER A 49 -20.96 -6.59 -12.75
C SER A 49 -21.51 -7.78 -11.96
N SER A 50 -22.41 -7.51 -11.00
CA SER A 50 -23.08 -8.55 -10.20
C SER A 50 -24.04 -9.43 -11.00
N THR A 51 -24.33 -9.07 -12.26
CA THR A 51 -25.19 -9.83 -13.17
C THR A 51 -24.42 -10.68 -14.17
N LEU A 52 -23.08 -10.58 -14.20
CA LEU A 52 -22.25 -11.39 -15.09
C LEU A 52 -22.28 -12.85 -14.64
N LEU A 53 -22.61 -13.75 -15.55
CA LEU A 53 -22.68 -15.20 -15.30
C LEU A 53 -21.54 -15.91 -16.02
N LEU A 54 -21.10 -17.04 -15.46
CA LEU A 54 -20.19 -17.94 -16.16
C LEU A 54 -20.91 -18.52 -17.40
N GLU A 55 -20.40 -18.21 -18.59
CA GLU A 55 -20.87 -18.82 -19.82
C GLU A 55 -20.31 -20.24 -19.95
N ASP A 56 -21.19 -21.23 -20.10
CA ASP A 56 -20.81 -22.64 -20.23
C ASP A 56 -20.97 -23.13 -21.68
N GLY A 57 -20.12 -22.60 -22.55
CA GLY A 57 -20.06 -23.04 -23.95
C GLY A 57 -19.49 -24.45 -24.13
N VAL A 58 -18.72 -24.95 -23.16
CA VAL A 58 -18.01 -26.23 -23.28
C VAL A 58 -18.94 -27.43 -23.13
N THR A 59 -20.00 -27.31 -22.32
CA THR A 59 -21.02 -28.36 -22.15
C THR A 59 -21.72 -28.74 -23.45
N ALA A 60 -21.81 -27.84 -24.43
CA ALA A 60 -22.41 -28.14 -25.74
C ALA A 60 -21.58 -29.13 -26.59
N VAL A 61 -20.30 -29.32 -26.27
CA VAL A 61 -19.34 -30.10 -27.08
C VAL A 61 -18.89 -31.39 -26.36
N LEU A 62 -19.15 -31.51 -25.06
CA LEU A 62 -18.73 -32.66 -24.26
C LEU A 62 -19.73 -33.81 -24.33
N ASP A 63 -19.22 -35.04 -24.21
CA ASP A 63 -20.06 -36.24 -24.06
C ASP A 63 -20.86 -36.17 -22.76
N SER A 64 -22.18 -36.40 -22.86
CA SER A 64 -23.09 -36.23 -21.72
C SER A 64 -22.93 -37.35 -20.68
N ARG A 65 -22.36 -37.01 -19.52
CA ARG A 65 -22.34 -37.84 -18.31
C ARG A 65 -23.00 -37.06 -17.16
N PRO A 66 -24.29 -37.31 -16.86
CA PRO A 66 -25.03 -36.54 -15.86
C PRO A 66 -24.34 -36.50 -14.50
N GLY A 67 -24.14 -35.29 -13.96
CA GLY A 67 -23.52 -35.04 -12.65
C GLY A 67 -21.98 -34.96 -12.67
N GLU A 68 -21.32 -35.15 -13.80
CA GLU A 68 -19.86 -35.03 -13.89
C GLU A 68 -19.42 -33.57 -14.06
N ILE A 69 -18.52 -33.12 -13.17
CA ILE A 69 -17.75 -31.88 -13.37
C ILE A 69 -16.42 -32.27 -14.00
N THR A 70 -16.24 -31.93 -15.28
CA THR A 70 -15.04 -32.30 -16.03
C THR A 70 -13.89 -31.32 -15.76
N ALA A 71 -12.68 -31.72 -16.15
CA ALA A 71 -11.53 -30.82 -16.17
C ALA A 71 -11.78 -29.58 -17.05
N ALA A 72 -12.59 -29.71 -18.11
CA ALA A 72 -12.96 -28.62 -18.99
C ALA A 72 -13.90 -27.60 -18.31
N HIS A 73 -14.86 -28.06 -17.50
CA HIS A 73 -15.69 -27.17 -16.68
C HIS A 73 -14.84 -26.36 -15.69
N LEU A 74 -13.88 -27.02 -15.03
CA LEU A 74 -12.95 -26.34 -14.10
C LEU A 74 -12.01 -25.37 -14.81
N ALA A 75 -11.53 -25.70 -16.01
CA ALA A 75 -10.73 -24.80 -16.82
C ALA A 75 -11.51 -23.55 -17.23
N ASN A 76 -12.74 -23.72 -17.73
CA ASN A 76 -13.62 -22.60 -18.08
C ASN A 76 -13.84 -21.63 -16.91
N ALA A 77 -14.14 -22.17 -15.72
CA ALA A 77 -14.30 -21.34 -14.52
C ALA A 77 -13.01 -20.61 -14.12
N ARG A 78 -11.85 -21.26 -14.20
CA ARG A 78 -10.54 -20.64 -13.91
C ARG A 78 -10.21 -19.53 -14.89
N ASP A 79 -10.42 -19.77 -16.18
CA ASP A 79 -10.16 -18.80 -17.23
C ASP A 79 -11.08 -17.59 -17.09
N ALA A 80 -12.37 -17.80 -16.77
CA ALA A 80 -13.30 -16.72 -16.50
C ALA A 80 -12.86 -15.85 -15.31
N LEU A 81 -12.40 -16.47 -14.20
CA LEU A 81 -11.88 -15.74 -13.04
C LEU A 81 -10.59 -14.97 -13.38
N ALA A 82 -9.64 -15.60 -14.08
CA ALA A 82 -8.39 -14.96 -14.48
C ALA A 82 -8.66 -13.76 -15.41
N ASN A 83 -9.52 -13.94 -16.41
CA ASN A 83 -9.93 -12.88 -17.33
C ASN A 83 -10.60 -11.71 -16.61
N ALA A 84 -11.50 -11.99 -15.65
CA ALA A 84 -12.16 -10.95 -14.87
C ALA A 84 -11.16 -10.16 -14.01
N ILE A 85 -10.25 -10.87 -13.35
CA ILE A 85 -9.18 -10.26 -12.55
C ILE A 85 -8.29 -9.38 -13.44
N ASP A 86 -7.73 -9.93 -14.52
CA ASP A 86 -6.77 -9.19 -15.35
C ASP A 86 -7.40 -8.03 -16.12
N ALA A 87 -8.70 -8.10 -16.44
CA ALA A 87 -9.41 -7.02 -17.14
C ALA A 87 -9.82 -5.85 -16.24
N LEU A 88 -10.01 -6.08 -14.93
CA LEU A 88 -10.58 -5.09 -14.00
C LEU A 88 -9.60 -4.64 -12.89
N ASP A 89 -8.45 -5.29 -12.78
CA ASP A 89 -7.37 -4.90 -11.87
C ASP A 89 -6.82 -3.52 -12.27
N ASP A 90 -6.90 -2.58 -11.33
CA ASP A 90 -6.37 -1.23 -11.51
C ASP A 90 -4.91 -1.10 -11.05
N GLY A 91 -4.35 -2.15 -10.45
CA GLY A 91 -2.98 -2.19 -9.92
C GLY A 91 -2.73 -1.34 -8.69
N ARG A 92 -3.77 -0.79 -8.03
CA ARG A 92 -3.63 0.07 -6.84
C ARG A 92 -3.46 -0.74 -5.55
N TRP A 93 -4.07 -1.93 -5.50
CA TRP A 93 -4.13 -2.80 -4.32
C TRP A 93 -2.79 -3.07 -3.63
N LEU A 94 -1.68 -3.11 -4.38
CA LEU A 94 -0.35 -3.34 -3.83
C LEU A 94 0.19 -2.11 -3.09
N GLY A 95 -0.06 -0.90 -3.61
CA GLY A 95 0.33 0.33 -2.94
C GLY A 95 -0.44 0.48 -1.63
N GLU A 96 -1.76 0.30 -1.70
CA GLU A 96 -2.68 0.36 -0.55
C GLU A 96 -2.23 -0.60 0.57
N ILE A 97 -2.01 -1.88 0.28
CA ILE A 97 -1.64 -2.86 1.32
C ILE A 97 -0.23 -2.64 1.91
N LEU A 98 0.70 -2.03 1.15
CA LEU A 98 2.05 -1.77 1.63
C LEU A 98 2.13 -0.53 2.53
N THR A 99 1.24 0.44 2.29
CA THR A 99 1.15 1.66 3.09
C THR A 99 0.12 1.58 4.20
N GLU A 100 -0.82 0.63 4.15
CA GLU A 100 -1.80 0.42 5.21
C GLU A 100 -1.12 0.30 6.59
N GLN A 101 -1.54 1.17 7.52
CA GLN A 101 -1.16 1.02 8.91
C GLN A 101 -1.98 -0.13 9.50
N GLY A 102 -1.30 -1.10 10.12
CA GLY A 102 -2.02 -2.09 10.94
C GLY A 102 -2.64 -1.43 12.17
N ASP A 103 -3.33 -2.20 13.01
CA ASP A 103 -3.90 -1.78 14.33
C ASP A 103 -2.84 -1.34 15.37
N SER A 104 -1.74 -0.73 14.93
CA SER A 104 -0.79 -0.03 15.78
C SER A 104 -1.50 1.20 16.32
N VAL A 105 -1.99 1.05 17.55
CA VAL A 105 -2.52 2.05 18.49
C VAL A 105 -2.03 3.47 18.20
N ALA A 106 -2.62 4.11 17.19
CA ALA A 106 -2.70 5.56 17.18
C ALA A 106 -3.55 5.87 18.40
N ASP A 107 -2.97 6.51 19.40
CA ASP A 107 -3.72 7.04 20.51
C ASP A 107 -4.68 8.08 19.92
N SER A 108 -5.92 7.65 19.65
CA SER A 108 -6.96 8.45 18.99
C SER A 108 -7.38 9.67 19.81
N THR A 109 -6.75 9.89 20.96
CA THR A 109 -6.94 11.04 21.84
C THR A 109 -5.92 12.17 21.59
N ALA A 110 -4.91 11.93 20.77
CA ALA A 110 -3.95 12.96 20.39
C ALA A 110 -4.55 13.90 19.32
N TYR A 111 -5.44 14.80 19.76
CA TYR A 111 -5.83 15.98 18.99
C TYR A 111 -4.61 16.90 18.85
N PHE A 112 -3.77 16.62 17.87
CA PHE A 112 -2.83 17.62 17.37
C PHE A 112 -3.60 18.50 16.40
N ALA A 113 -3.71 19.79 16.71
CA ALA A 113 -4.16 20.79 15.75
C ALA A 113 -3.34 20.63 14.48
N THR A 114 -3.98 20.68 13.30
CA THR A 114 -3.28 20.70 12.01
C THR A 114 -2.22 21.79 12.08
N PRO A 115 -0.93 21.45 12.17
CA PRO A 115 0.06 22.49 12.25
C PRO A 115 0.15 23.08 10.84
N SER A 116 -0.28 24.33 10.67
CA SER A 116 0.08 25.07 9.47
C SER A 116 1.57 25.40 9.58
N HIS A 117 2.43 24.49 9.11
CA HIS A 117 3.86 24.75 9.06
C HIS A 117 4.12 25.71 7.90
N THR A 118 4.81 26.81 8.18
CA THR A 118 5.20 27.80 7.16
C THR A 118 6.67 27.69 6.78
N GLY A 119 7.34 26.62 7.22
CA GLY A 119 8.78 26.40 7.04
C GLY A 119 9.08 25.01 6.50
N LYS A 120 10.22 24.45 6.90
CA LYS A 120 10.63 23.12 6.45
C LYS A 120 9.83 22.03 7.13
N VAL A 121 9.38 21.09 6.32
CA VAL A 121 8.65 19.91 6.74
C VAL A 121 9.33 18.66 6.23
N ARG A 122 9.12 17.55 6.93
CA ARG A 122 9.53 16.21 6.53
C ARG A 122 8.40 15.21 6.79
N LEU A 123 8.52 14.02 6.21
CA LEU A 123 7.56 12.95 6.46
C LEU A 123 7.62 12.52 7.94
N SER A 124 6.44 12.33 8.54
CA SER A 124 6.29 11.74 9.86
C SER A 124 6.86 10.33 9.89
N ALA A 125 7.48 9.94 11.01
CA ALA A 125 8.03 8.60 11.17
C ALA A 125 6.95 7.51 11.22
N ASP A 126 5.72 7.88 11.53
CA ASP A 126 4.59 6.97 11.62
C ASP A 126 3.91 6.76 10.26
N THR A 127 4.04 7.73 9.34
CA THR A 127 3.40 7.68 8.01
C THR A 127 4.12 6.75 7.05
N ARG A 128 3.33 6.03 6.26
CA ARG A 128 3.79 5.19 5.15
C ARG A 128 3.40 5.84 3.84
N LEU A 129 4.40 6.30 3.13
CA LEU A 129 4.26 6.91 1.81
C LEU A 129 4.91 6.01 0.75
N ALA A 130 4.16 5.69 -0.29
CA ALA A 130 4.67 5.03 -1.49
C ALA A 130 4.04 5.66 -2.73
N TRP A 131 4.67 5.46 -3.89
CA TRP A 131 4.15 5.98 -5.14
C TRP A 131 4.51 5.07 -6.32
N ARG A 132 3.72 5.17 -7.38
CA ARG A 132 3.94 4.51 -8.67
C ARG A 132 3.77 5.52 -9.79
N GLU A 133 4.71 5.50 -10.72
CA GLU A 133 4.68 6.37 -11.89
C GLU A 133 3.93 5.72 -13.06
N HIS A 134 3.02 6.48 -13.67
CA HIS A 134 2.39 6.18 -14.96
C HIS A 134 2.80 7.23 -15.99
N SER A 135 2.36 7.07 -17.24
CA SER A 135 2.73 7.98 -18.33
C SER A 135 2.23 9.42 -18.18
N ASP A 136 1.15 9.62 -17.43
CA ASP A 136 0.40 10.89 -17.33
C ASP A 136 0.19 11.39 -15.90
N HIS A 137 0.29 10.51 -14.90
CA HIS A 137 0.11 10.83 -13.49
C HIS A 137 0.95 9.92 -12.57
N LEU A 138 0.94 10.23 -11.28
CA LEU A 138 1.51 9.40 -10.23
C LEU A 138 0.37 8.87 -9.35
N ASP A 139 0.37 7.57 -9.09
CA ASP A 139 -0.39 7.00 -7.98
C ASP A 139 0.40 7.26 -6.71
N VAL A 140 -0.23 7.89 -5.71
CA VAL A 140 0.38 8.13 -4.41
C VAL A 140 -0.46 7.43 -3.35
N PHE A 141 0.20 6.66 -2.50
CA PHE A 141 -0.41 5.88 -1.43
C PHE A 141 0.07 6.42 -0.09
N ILE A 142 -0.86 6.81 0.78
CA ILE A 142 -0.60 7.40 2.10
C ILE A 142 -1.40 6.61 3.12
N ASP A 143 -0.73 5.87 3.99
CA ASP A 143 -1.36 5.12 5.09
C ASP A 143 -2.49 4.14 4.68
N GLY A 144 -2.49 3.70 3.41
CA GLY A 144 -3.48 2.81 2.82
C GLY A 144 -4.43 3.51 1.84
N ASP A 145 -4.54 4.83 1.91
CA ASP A 145 -5.36 5.63 1.00
C ASP A 145 -4.63 5.94 -0.30
N TYR A 146 -5.40 6.26 -1.34
CA TYR A 146 -4.93 6.52 -2.70
C TYR A 146 -5.33 7.91 -3.19
N ILE A 147 -4.38 8.63 -3.80
CA ILE A 147 -4.64 9.82 -4.61
C ILE A 147 -3.88 9.76 -5.94
N ALA A 148 -4.45 10.39 -6.97
CA ALA A 148 -3.73 10.67 -8.21
C ALA A 148 -3.07 12.05 -8.11
N ALA A 149 -1.76 12.12 -8.32
CA ALA A 149 -1.00 13.37 -8.32
C ALA A 149 -0.40 13.64 -9.72
N SER A 150 -0.14 14.91 -10.01
CA SER A 150 0.56 15.28 -11.25
C SER A 150 2.02 14.82 -11.20
N SER A 151 2.65 14.62 -12.37
CA SER A 151 4.07 14.27 -12.48
C SER A 151 5.02 15.31 -11.85
N HIS A 152 4.57 16.56 -11.66
CA HIS A 152 5.33 17.59 -10.93
C HIS A 152 5.53 17.26 -9.45
N ALA A 153 4.78 16.30 -8.90
CA ALA A 153 4.93 15.86 -7.51
C ALA A 153 6.15 14.97 -7.29
N LEU A 154 6.73 14.41 -8.36
CA LEU A 154 7.81 13.43 -8.28
C LEU A 154 9.01 13.89 -7.43
N PRO A 155 9.56 15.11 -7.60
CA PRO A 155 10.69 15.57 -6.78
C PRO A 155 10.35 15.65 -5.29
N TYR A 156 9.12 16.04 -4.96
CA TYR A 156 8.66 16.14 -3.56
C TYR A 156 8.46 14.75 -2.95
N LEU A 157 7.84 13.83 -3.68
CA LEU A 157 7.68 12.43 -3.25
C LEU A 157 9.03 11.75 -3.03
N MET A 158 9.99 11.96 -3.94
CA MET A 158 11.35 11.44 -3.78
C MET A 158 12.05 12.01 -2.54
N ALA A 159 11.93 13.32 -2.29
CA ALA A 159 12.50 13.96 -1.11
C ALA A 159 11.88 13.38 0.19
N LEU A 160 10.54 13.33 0.28
CA LEU A 160 9.84 12.78 1.43
C LEU A 160 10.19 11.31 1.69
N CYS A 161 10.21 10.47 0.65
CA CYS A 161 10.57 9.06 0.77
C CYS A 161 12.06 8.83 1.11
N SER A 162 12.93 9.80 0.82
CA SER A 162 14.36 9.75 1.17
C SER A 162 14.64 10.22 2.60
N GLY A 163 13.62 10.77 3.29
CA GLY A 163 13.77 11.37 4.61
C GLY A 163 14.29 12.82 4.57
N ASP A 164 14.31 13.45 3.39
CA ASP A 164 14.72 14.84 3.23
C ASP A 164 13.62 15.81 3.68
N THR A 165 14.03 17.05 3.93
CA THR A 165 13.15 18.17 4.25
C THR A 165 12.78 18.95 3.00
N LEU A 166 11.57 19.50 2.95
CA LEU A 166 11.11 20.38 1.88
C LEU A 166 10.39 21.61 2.43
N GLU A 167 10.32 22.67 1.62
CA GLU A 167 9.55 23.87 1.95
C GLU A 167 8.05 23.63 1.70
N GLN A 168 7.21 23.74 2.74
CA GLN A 168 5.77 23.47 2.59
C GLN A 168 5.12 24.38 1.53
N GLN A 169 5.50 25.66 1.46
CA GLN A 169 4.98 26.59 0.47
C GLN A 169 5.28 26.16 -0.97
N ALA A 170 6.43 25.51 -1.21
CA ALA A 170 6.78 25.01 -2.54
C ALA A 170 5.90 23.82 -2.93
N LEU A 171 5.64 22.91 -1.99
CA LEU A 171 4.71 21.80 -2.17
C LEU A 171 3.28 22.28 -2.44
N ASP A 172 2.77 23.21 -1.63
CA ASP A 172 1.44 23.80 -1.78
C ASP A 172 1.23 24.43 -3.16
N THR A 173 2.25 25.14 -3.64
CA THR A 173 2.19 25.87 -4.92
C THR A 173 2.31 24.92 -6.11
N ALA A 174 3.21 23.93 -6.04
CA ALA A 174 3.48 23.04 -7.16
C ALA A 174 2.45 21.92 -7.28
N CYS A 175 1.99 21.37 -6.15
CA CYS A 175 1.20 20.15 -6.08
C CYS A 175 0.15 20.22 -4.95
N PRO A 176 -0.89 21.07 -5.09
CA PRO A 176 -1.87 21.31 -4.02
C PRO A 176 -2.60 20.02 -3.60
N THR A 177 -2.95 19.14 -4.54
CA THR A 177 -3.62 17.86 -4.24
C THR A 177 -2.77 16.95 -3.34
N LEU A 178 -1.46 16.90 -3.56
CA LEU A 178 -0.56 16.12 -2.71
C LEU A 178 -0.43 16.77 -1.32
N SER A 179 -0.33 18.10 -1.27
CA SER A 179 -0.22 18.81 0.00
C SER A 179 -1.46 18.65 0.87
N GLU A 180 -2.65 18.73 0.27
CA GLU A 180 -3.92 18.54 0.94
C GLU A 180 -4.02 17.14 1.54
N ALA A 181 -3.75 16.10 0.76
CA ALA A 181 -3.78 14.72 1.24
C ALA A 181 -2.77 14.45 2.37
N LEU A 182 -1.53 14.96 2.24
CA LEU A 182 -0.53 14.86 3.31
C LEU A 182 -0.97 15.59 4.58
N SER A 183 -1.69 16.71 4.45
CA SER A 183 -2.20 17.47 5.59
C SER A 183 -3.38 16.77 6.27
N GLU A 184 -4.30 16.18 5.50
CA GLU A 184 -5.45 15.42 6.01
C GLU A 184 -5.01 14.22 6.85
N CYS A 185 -4.01 13.48 6.39
CA CYS A 185 -3.44 12.33 7.10
C CYS A 185 -2.42 12.73 8.19
N GLN A 186 -2.17 14.03 8.41
CA GLN A 186 -1.13 14.53 9.32
C GLN A 186 0.26 13.91 9.05
N ALA A 187 0.56 13.70 7.77
CA ALA A 187 1.74 12.99 7.30
C ALA A 187 3.05 13.78 7.44
N LEU A 188 2.96 15.08 7.72
CA LEU A 188 4.09 15.99 7.76
C LEU A 188 4.33 16.50 9.18
N VAL A 189 5.60 16.63 9.53
CA VAL A 189 6.06 17.24 10.78
C VAL A 189 7.08 18.33 10.48
N ALA A 190 7.11 19.37 11.32
CA ALA A 190 8.16 20.39 11.27
C ALA A 190 9.54 19.74 11.41
N ASP A 191 10.51 20.29 10.68
CA ASP A 191 11.90 19.95 10.89
C ASP A 191 12.38 20.50 12.25
N PRO A 192 12.88 19.67 13.19
CA PRO A 192 13.33 20.14 14.49
C PRO A 192 14.59 21.03 14.47
N GLU A 193 15.23 21.21 13.31
CA GLU A 193 16.45 22.02 13.15
C GLU A 193 16.18 23.49 12.75
N ASP A 194 14.92 23.91 12.63
CA ASP A 194 14.50 25.33 12.44
C ASP A 194 14.35 26.12 13.76
#